data_AF-A0A923J6C3-F1
#
_entry.id   AF-A0A923J6C3-F1
#
_cell.length_a   1.000
_cell.length_b   1.000
_cell.length_c   1.000
_cell.angle_alpha   90.00
_cell.angle_beta   90.00
_cell.angle_gamma   90.00
#
_symmetry.space_group_name_H-M   'P 1'
#
loop_
_entity.id
_entity.type
_entity.pdbx_description
1 polymer ?
#
loop_
_entity_poly.entity_id
_entity_poly.type
_entity_poly.pdbx_seq_one_letter_code
_entity_poly.pdbx_strand_id
1 'polypeptide(L)'
;MNTTDYIIIGFMGIAAVVAAGAFSAIAKYLFDRGLVDRNASPPNIMNFYKTYIAHTRKKTGRIGGAFWIHSMSAGIFISTGVVYTIVRLVLPRFF
;
A
#
# COMPACT_ATOMS: atom_id res chain seq x y z
N MET A 1 3.55 26.86 -3.73
CA MET A 1 2.53 25.79 -3.86
C MET A 1 1.20 26.43 -4.18
N ASN A 2 0.46 25.91 -5.15
CA ASN A 2 -0.89 26.35 -5.50
C ASN A 2 -1.95 25.36 -4.98
N THR A 3 -3.23 25.68 -5.18
CA THR A 3 -4.36 24.84 -4.76
C THR A 3 -4.27 23.41 -5.29
N THR A 4 -3.83 23.23 -6.54
CA THR A 4 -3.63 21.90 -7.15
C THR A 4 -2.58 21.08 -6.40
N ASP A 5 -1.46 21.70 -5.99
CA ASP A 5 -0.41 21.03 -5.22
C ASP A 5 -0.97 20.49 -3.89
N TYR A 6 -1.79 21.27 -3.18
CA TYR A 6 -2.41 20.84 -1.92
C TYR A 6 -3.41 19.70 -2.12
N ILE A 7 -4.23 19.75 -3.18
CA ILE A 7 -5.20 18.69 -3.49
C ILE A 7 -4.46 17.37 -3.76
N ILE A 8 -3.40 17.42 -4.58
CA ILE A 8 -2.64 16.22 -4.95
C ILE A 8 -1.94 15.64 -3.72
N ILE A 9 -1.28 16.48 -2.92
CA ILE A 9 -0.62 16.03 -1.68
C ILE A 9 -1.64 15.45 -0.70
N GLY A 10 -2.79 16.10 -0.53
CA GLY A 10 -3.88 15.61 0.32
C GLY A 10 -4.40 14.24 -0.14
N PHE A 11 -4.65 14.09 -1.43
CA PHE A 11 -5.07 12.82 -2.03
C PHE A 11 -4.03 11.71 -1.87
N MET A 12 -2.75 12.01 -2.12
CA MET A 12 -1.64 11.09 -1.88
C MET A 12 -1.53 10.71 -0.39
N GLY A 13 -1.70 11.68 0.51
CA GLY A 13 -1.71 11.45 1.95
C GLY A 13 -2.80 10.48 2.38
N ILE A 14 -4.04 10.68 1.88
CA ILE A 14 -5.15 9.76 2.12
C ILE A 14 -4.82 8.36 1.59
N ALA A 15 -4.33 8.25 0.35
CA ALA A 15 -3.96 6.96 -0.24
C ALA A 15 -2.88 6.24 0.57
N ALA A 16 -1.87 6.97 1.06
CA ALA A 16 -0.81 6.43 1.91
C ALA A 16 -1.36 5.93 3.25
N VAL A 17 -2.22 6.69 3.91
CA VAL A 17 -2.85 6.30 5.19
C VAL A 17 -3.71 5.05 5.02
N VAL A 18 -4.53 4.99 3.97
CA VAL A 18 -5.37 3.81 3.67
C VAL A 18 -4.50 2.59 3.38
N ALA A 19 -3.43 2.75 2.58
CA ALA A 19 -2.49 1.66 2.31
C ALA A 19 -1.81 1.14 3.59
N ALA A 20 -1.33 2.05 4.47
CA ALA A 20 -0.71 1.68 5.74
C ALA A 20 -1.69 1.00 6.70
N GLY A 21 -2.94 1.49 6.78
CA GLY A 21 -3.99 0.87 7.58
C GLY A 21 -4.34 -0.54 7.09
N ALA A 22 -4.48 -0.72 5.78
CA ALA A 22 -4.74 -2.03 5.19
C ALA A 22 -3.57 -3.00 5.39
N PHE A 23 -2.32 -2.53 5.29
CA PHE A 23 -1.14 -3.34 5.63
C PHE A 23 -1.14 -3.75 7.11
N SER A 24 -1.49 -2.84 8.01
CA SER A 24 -1.60 -3.13 9.44
C SER A 24 -2.63 -4.24 9.72
N ALA A 25 -3.75 -4.26 8.99
CA ALA A 25 -4.73 -5.33 9.07
C ALA A 25 -4.18 -6.69 8.58
N ILE A 26 -3.38 -6.70 7.51
CA ILE A 26 -2.67 -7.90 7.03
C ILE A 26 -1.70 -8.41 8.10
N ALA A 27 -0.85 -7.53 8.63
CA ALA A 27 0.15 -7.87 9.63
C ALA A 27 -0.50 -8.43 10.90
N LYS A 28 -1.51 -7.73 11.43
CA LYS A 28 -2.31 -8.19 12.57
C LYS A 28 -2.93 -9.56 12.29
N TYR A 29 -3.52 -9.78 11.11
CA TYR A 29 -4.12 -11.07 10.74
C TYR A 29 -3.11 -12.23 10.82
N LEU A 30 -1.90 -12.02 10.31
CA LEU A 30 -0.84 -13.01 10.26
C LEU A 30 -0.31 -13.32 11.67
N PHE A 31 -0.05 -12.27 12.44
CA PHE A 31 0.46 -12.38 13.80
C PHE A 31 -0.54 -13.02 14.76
N ASP A 32 -1.81 -12.63 14.72
CA ASP A 32 -2.86 -13.18 15.59
C ASP A 32 -3.13 -14.67 15.30
N ARG A 33 -2.63 -15.20 14.17
CA ARG A 33 -2.75 -16.60 13.77
C ARG A 33 -1.44 -17.38 13.84
N GLY A 34 -0.36 -16.77 14.34
CA GLY A 34 0.96 -17.39 14.40
C GLY A 34 1.53 -17.79 13.04
N LEU A 35 1.07 -17.13 11.95
CA LEU A 35 1.55 -17.40 10.59
C LEU A 35 2.89 -16.73 10.30
N VAL A 36 3.27 -15.79 11.14
CA VAL A 36 4.57 -15.10 11.14
C VAL A 36 4.97 -14.83 12.58
N ASP A 37 6.25 -14.99 12.88
CA ASP A 37 6.87 -14.55 14.13
C ASP A 37 7.02 -13.02 14.19
N ARG A 38 6.61 -12.41 15.30
CA ARG A 38 6.77 -10.97 15.59
C ARG A 38 8.20 -10.59 15.93
N ASN A 39 9.00 -11.55 16.39
CA ASN A 39 10.37 -11.34 16.88
C ASN A 39 11.42 -11.67 15.82
N ALA A 40 11.02 -12.23 14.68
CA ALA A 40 11.91 -12.46 13.57
C ALA A 40 12.36 -11.11 12.97
N SER A 41 13.64 -11.03 12.57
CA SER A 41 14.19 -9.92 11.78
C SER A 41 13.22 -9.51 10.67
N PRO A 42 13.14 -8.21 10.32
CA PRO A 42 12.05 -7.65 9.53
C PRO A 42 11.72 -8.56 8.35
N PRO A 43 10.55 -9.21 8.41
CA PRO A 43 10.23 -10.26 7.47
C PRO A 43 10.14 -9.67 6.08
N ASN A 44 10.65 -10.40 5.09
CA ASN A 44 10.52 -9.99 3.69
C ASN A 44 9.04 -9.71 3.40
N ILE A 45 8.71 -8.45 3.07
CA ILE A 45 7.34 -7.98 2.85
C ILE A 45 6.63 -8.83 1.77
N MET A 46 7.38 -9.33 0.78
CA MET A 46 6.85 -10.24 -0.22
C MET A 46 6.34 -11.56 0.41
N ASN A 47 7.07 -12.10 1.38
CA ASN A 47 6.65 -13.30 2.09
C ASN A 47 5.40 -13.02 2.96
N PHE A 48 5.27 -11.82 3.53
CA PHE A 48 4.04 -11.39 4.21
C PHE A 48 2.82 -11.49 3.31
N TYR A 49 2.88 -10.88 2.13
CA TYR A 49 1.77 -10.93 1.18
C TYR A 49 1.49 -12.35 0.71
N LYS A 50 2.52 -13.12 0.37
CA LYS A 50 2.35 -14.52 -0.06
C LYS A 50 1.66 -15.37 1.01
N THR A 51 2.10 -15.28 2.26
CA THR A 51 1.50 -16.01 3.38
C THR A 51 0.05 -15.59 3.61
N TYR A 52 -0.23 -14.29 3.58
CA TYR A 52 -1.60 -13.78 3.74
C TYR A 52 -2.52 -14.25 2.61
N ILE A 53 -2.09 -14.11 1.36
CA ILE A 53 -2.84 -14.55 0.17
C ILE A 53 -3.11 -16.05 0.23
N ALA A 54 -2.08 -16.86 0.47
CA ALA A 54 -2.21 -18.31 0.53
C ALA A 54 -3.19 -18.74 1.62
N HIS A 55 -3.06 -18.17 2.83
CA HIS A 55 -3.91 -18.54 3.95
C HIS A 55 -5.36 -18.08 3.77
N THR A 56 -5.58 -16.84 3.32
CA THR A 56 -6.93 -16.32 3.04
C THR A 56 -7.62 -17.11 1.93
N ARG A 57 -6.92 -17.37 0.82
CA ARG A 57 -7.44 -18.18 -0.28
C ARG A 57 -7.80 -19.60 0.16
N LYS A 58 -6.97 -20.22 0.99
CA LYS A 58 -7.27 -21.54 1.57
C LYS A 58 -8.51 -21.52 2.48
N LYS A 59 -8.72 -20.46 3.27
CA LYS A 59 -9.86 -20.37 4.20
C LYS A 59 -11.17 -19.92 3.56
N THR A 60 -11.14 -19.04 2.57
CA THR A 60 -12.35 -18.36 2.04
C THR A 60 -12.56 -18.56 0.55
N GLY A 61 -11.64 -19.25 -0.13
CA GLY A 61 -11.63 -19.35 -1.60
C GLY A 61 -11.21 -18.07 -2.32
N ARG A 62 -10.96 -16.97 -1.60
CA ARG A 62 -10.67 -15.65 -2.18
C ARG A 62 -9.44 -15.01 -1.53
N ILE A 63 -8.80 -14.10 -2.26
CA ILE A 63 -7.75 -13.23 -1.69
C ILE A 63 -8.40 -12.27 -0.70
N GLY A 64 -7.82 -12.14 0.49
CA GLY A 64 -8.35 -11.26 1.53
C GLY A 64 -8.45 -9.80 1.09
N GLY A 65 -9.57 -9.15 1.43
CA GLY A 65 -9.86 -7.78 0.99
C GLY A 65 -8.83 -6.74 1.40
N ALA A 66 -8.15 -6.93 2.54
CA ALA A 66 -7.09 -6.03 2.99
C ALA A 66 -5.92 -5.97 2.00
N PHE A 67 -5.59 -7.08 1.32
CA PHE A 67 -4.58 -7.08 0.27
C PHE A 67 -5.00 -6.20 -0.91
N TRP A 68 -6.24 -6.34 -1.38
CA TRP A 68 -6.75 -5.52 -2.49
C TRP A 68 -6.77 -4.03 -2.15
N ILE A 69 -7.28 -3.66 -0.97
CA ILE A 69 -7.30 -2.27 -0.52
C ILE A 69 -5.87 -1.71 -0.46
N HIS A 70 -4.95 -2.46 0.16
CA HIS A 70 -3.55 -2.05 0.24
C HIS A 70 -2.94 -1.85 -1.14
N SER A 71 -3.04 -2.83 -2.04
CA SER A 71 -2.44 -2.78 -3.37
C SER A 71 -3.02 -1.66 -4.23
N MET A 72 -4.33 -1.44 -4.18
CA MET A 72 -4.97 -0.36 -4.93
C MET A 72 -4.54 1.01 -4.40
N SER A 73 -4.59 1.22 -3.08
CA SER A 73 -4.19 2.50 -2.47
C SER A 73 -2.71 2.80 -2.65
N ALA A 74 -1.83 1.80 -2.51
CA ALA A 74 -0.41 1.95 -2.79
C ALA A 74 -0.16 2.27 -4.28
N GLY A 75 -0.87 1.60 -5.19
CA GLY A 75 -0.81 1.89 -6.62
C GLY A 75 -1.24 3.32 -6.96
N ILE A 76 -2.33 3.81 -6.36
CA ILE A 76 -2.80 5.20 -6.49
C ILE A 76 -1.76 6.19 -5.98
N PHE A 77 -1.19 5.93 -4.80
CA PHE A 77 -0.14 6.78 -4.23
C PHE A 77 1.07 6.89 -5.16
N ILE A 78 1.60 5.75 -5.62
CA ILE A 78 2.79 5.70 -6.48
C ILE A 78 2.50 6.38 -7.83
N SER A 79 1.42 5.98 -8.50
CA SER A 79 1.07 6.53 -9.83
C SER A 79 0.81 8.03 -9.78
N THR A 80 0.06 8.51 -8.80
CA THR A 80 -0.19 9.95 -8.61
C THR A 80 1.13 10.68 -8.35
N GLY A 81 1.98 10.15 -7.48
CA GLY A 81 3.27 10.76 -7.16
C GLY A 81 4.21 10.84 -8.36
N VAL A 82 4.27 9.79 -9.18
CA VAL A 82 5.06 9.76 -10.43
C VAL A 82 4.52 10.78 -11.42
N VAL A 83 3.22 10.76 -11.72
CA VAL A 83 2.60 11.70 -12.67
C VAL A 83 2.78 13.14 -12.20
N TYR A 84 2.53 13.42 -10.93
CA TYR A 84 2.71 14.76 -10.36
C TYR A 84 4.16 15.22 -10.43
N THR A 85 5.11 14.35 -10.11
CA THR A 85 6.55 14.65 -10.22
C THR A 85 6.93 15.01 -11.66
N ILE A 86 6.47 14.22 -12.63
CA ILE A 86 6.75 14.47 -14.05
C ILE A 86 6.15 15.83 -14.47
N VAL A 87 4.86 16.03 -14.23
CA VAL A 87 4.15 17.23 -14.68
C VAL A 87 4.67 18.49 -14.01
N ARG A 88 4.96 18.43 -12.70
CA ARG A 88 5.29 19.60 -11.90
C ARG A 88 6.78 19.93 -11.89
N LEU A 89 7.65 18.91 -11.96
CA LEU A 89 9.08 19.08 -11.74
C LEU A 89 9.94 18.73 -12.95
N VAL A 90 9.46 17.89 -13.87
CA VAL A 90 10.22 17.46 -15.05
C VAL A 90 9.84 18.27 -16.27
N LEU A 91 8.56 18.27 -16.67
CA LEU A 91 8.09 18.96 -17.89
C LEU A 91 8.48 20.45 -17.95
N PRO A 92 8.36 21.26 -16.88
CA PRO A 92 8.71 22.69 -16.93
C PRO A 92 10.20 22.98 -17.11
N ARG A 93 11.07 21.94 -17.12
CA ARG A 93 12.48 22.09 -17.46
C ARG A 93 12.76 21.93 -18.95
N PHE A 94 11.78 21.45 -19.71
CA PHE A 94 11.91 21.18 -21.14
C PHE A 94 11.00 22.06 -22.01
N PHE A 95 10.04 22.75 -21.39
CA PHE A 95 9.10 23.70 -22.00
C PHE A 95 9.09 24.97 -21.15
#